data_AF-A0A124IHJ1-F1
#
_entry.id   AF-A0A124IHJ1-F1
#
_cell.length_a   1.000
_cell.length_b   1.000
_cell.length_c   1.000
_cell.angle_alpha   90.00
_cell.angle_beta   90.00
_cell.angle_gamma   90.00
#
_symmetry.space_group_name_H-M   'P 1'
#
loop_
_entity.id
_entity.type
_entity.pdbx_description
1 polymer ?
#
loop_
_entity_poly.entity_id
_entity_poly.type
_entity_poly.pdbx_seq_one_letter_code
_entity_poly.pdbx_strand_id
1 'polypeptide(L)'
;MSDSKDHKGVDDLDRRIAEAQEKHDRGLSRGQGQTETQGWAVGIEFVGVILVGGFIGWAIDNWAGLGTAPWGMIAMLVLGFAAGVRRALHASARFGGELPDDPEE
;
A
#
# COMPACT_ATOMS: atom_id res chain seq x y z
N MET A 1 -32.90 48.02 -11.28
CA MET A 1 -33.17 46.70 -10.68
C MET A 1 -32.17 45.66 -11.24
N SER A 2 -30.87 45.79 -10.93
CA SER A 2 -29.83 44.82 -11.36
C SER A 2 -29.09 44.15 -10.19
N ASP A 3 -29.31 44.62 -8.97
CA ASP A 3 -28.55 44.25 -7.76
C ASP A 3 -28.83 42.81 -7.27
N SER A 4 -30.03 42.28 -7.52
CA SER A 4 -30.44 40.96 -6.98
C SER A 4 -29.91 39.75 -7.75
N LYS A 5 -29.28 39.93 -8.93
CA LYS A 5 -28.72 38.82 -9.71
C LYS A 5 -27.29 38.49 -9.30
N ASP A 6 -26.49 39.50 -8.93
CA ASP A 6 -25.10 39.30 -8.52
C ASP A 6 -25.02 38.56 -7.17
N HIS A 7 -25.87 38.89 -6.21
CA HIS A 7 -25.91 38.16 -4.92
C HIS A 7 -26.28 36.69 -5.07
N LYS A 8 -27.22 36.34 -5.97
CA LYS A 8 -27.55 34.94 -6.23
C LYS A 8 -26.41 34.16 -6.87
N GLY A 9 -25.58 34.82 -7.68
CA GLY A 9 -24.39 34.21 -8.26
C GLY A 9 -23.34 33.91 -7.20
N VAL A 10 -23.04 34.89 -6.34
CA VAL A 10 -22.07 34.73 -5.24
C VAL A 10 -22.50 33.64 -4.27
N ASP A 11 -23.77 33.63 -3.85
CA ASP A 11 -24.31 32.60 -2.94
C ASP A 11 -24.23 31.19 -3.55
N ASP A 12 -24.43 31.06 -4.87
CA ASP A 12 -24.31 29.77 -5.57
C ASP A 12 -22.85 29.31 -5.64
N LEU A 13 -21.91 30.24 -5.86
CA LEU A 13 -20.48 29.91 -5.86
C LEU A 13 -19.99 29.52 -4.48
N ASP A 14 -20.35 30.26 -3.43
CA ASP A 14 -19.99 29.94 -2.05
C ASP A 14 -20.52 28.57 -1.63
N ARG A 15 -21.77 28.26 -2.02
CA ARG A 15 -22.36 26.94 -1.80
C ARG A 15 -21.58 25.84 -2.51
N ARG A 16 -21.20 26.05 -3.77
CA ARG A 16 -20.44 25.06 -4.56
C ARG A 16 -19.03 24.86 -4.05
N ILE A 17 -18.38 25.94 -3.58
CA ILE A 17 -17.07 25.89 -2.95
C ILE A 17 -17.16 25.10 -1.63
N ALA A 18 -18.13 25.40 -0.78
CA ALA A 18 -18.34 24.67 0.48
C ALA A 18 -18.61 23.19 0.24
N GLU A 19 -19.45 22.85 -0.74
CA GLU A 19 -19.76 21.46 -1.09
C GLU A 19 -18.53 20.72 -1.67
N ALA A 20 -17.71 21.39 -2.48
CA ALA A 20 -16.48 20.82 -3.01
C ALA A 20 -15.42 20.61 -1.92
N GLN A 21 -15.30 21.57 -1.01
CA GLN A 21 -14.34 21.54 0.10
C GLN A 21 -14.72 20.46 1.13
N GLU A 22 -16.01 20.31 1.44
CA GLU A 22 -16.49 19.24 2.32
C GLU A 22 -16.28 17.84 1.73
N LYS A 23 -16.48 17.68 0.42
CA LYS A 23 -16.17 16.42 -0.29
C LYS A 23 -14.66 16.11 -0.25
N HIS A 24 -13.82 17.14 -0.37
CA HIS A 24 -12.37 17.00 -0.29
C HIS A 24 -11.91 16.61 1.12
N ASP A 25 -12.42 17.28 2.16
CA ASP A 25 -12.06 17.01 3.56
C ASP A 25 -12.52 15.61 4.02
N ARG A 26 -13.72 15.18 3.61
CA ARG A 26 -14.19 13.80 3.87
C ARG A 26 -13.36 12.76 3.12
N GLY A 27 -12.93 13.08 1.88
CA GLY A 27 -12.06 12.23 1.08
C GLY A 27 -10.66 12.09 1.68
N LEU A 28 -10.08 13.19 2.15
CA LEU A 28 -8.79 13.24 2.84
C LEU A 28 -8.84 12.50 4.18
N SER A 29 -9.84 12.75 5.02
CA SER A 29 -9.97 12.09 6.33
C SER A 29 -10.21 10.58 6.22
N ARG A 30 -11.01 10.16 5.22
CA ARG A 30 -11.27 8.73 4.94
C ARG A 30 -10.10 8.05 4.22
N GLY A 31 -9.37 8.78 3.37
CA GLY A 31 -8.15 8.31 2.70
C GLY A 31 -6.96 8.21 3.65
N GLN A 32 -6.77 9.16 4.55
CA GLN A 32 -5.68 9.19 5.54
C GLN A 32 -5.85 8.08 6.60
N GLY A 33 -7.07 7.87 7.12
CA GLY A 33 -7.33 6.76 8.05
C GLY A 33 -7.26 5.36 7.42
N GLN A 34 -7.52 5.23 6.11
CA GLN A 34 -7.39 3.96 5.38
C GLN A 34 -5.95 3.68 4.92
N THR A 35 -5.19 4.72 4.55
CA THR A 35 -3.79 4.57 4.14
C THR A 35 -2.87 4.29 5.34
N GLU A 36 -3.12 4.88 6.51
CA GLU A 36 -2.39 4.51 7.72
C GLU A 36 -2.63 3.05 8.10
N THR A 37 -3.87 2.57 8.08
CA THR A 37 -4.19 1.18 8.49
C THR A 37 -3.75 0.13 7.47
N GLN A 38 -3.73 0.45 6.18
CA GLN A 38 -3.20 -0.47 5.15
C GLN A 38 -1.69 -0.69 5.26
N GLY A 39 -0.90 0.33 5.61
CA GLY A 39 0.55 0.19 5.77
C GLY A 39 0.94 -0.79 6.87
N TRP A 40 0.25 -0.73 8.01
CA TRP A 40 0.46 -1.66 9.13
C TRP A 40 0.03 -3.09 8.81
N ALA A 41 -1.08 -3.27 8.09
CA ALA A 41 -1.54 -4.61 7.69
C ALA A 41 -0.52 -5.33 6.80
N VAL A 42 0.07 -4.61 5.83
CA VAL A 42 1.12 -5.16 4.95
C VAL A 42 2.38 -5.51 5.75
N GLY A 43 2.78 -4.67 6.71
CA GLY A 43 3.91 -4.95 7.59
C GLY A 43 3.71 -6.20 8.46
N ILE A 44 2.51 -6.38 9.03
CA ILE A 44 2.18 -7.55 9.84
C ILE A 44 2.11 -8.83 9.00
N GLU A 45 1.52 -8.77 7.80
CA GLU A 45 1.52 -9.90 6.85
C GLU A 45 2.95 -10.33 6.50
N PHE A 46 3.84 -9.37 6.25
CA PHE A 46 5.24 -9.63 5.93
C PHE A 46 5.99 -10.30 7.09
N VAL A 47 5.88 -9.75 8.31
CA VAL A 47 6.51 -10.32 9.51
C VAL A 47 5.95 -11.71 9.81
N GLY A 48 4.63 -11.91 9.67
CA GLY A 48 3.99 -13.21 9.87
C GLY A 48 4.54 -14.30 8.95
N VAL A 49 4.72 -13.99 7.66
CA VAL A 49 5.27 -14.94 6.68
C VAL A 49 6.72 -15.32 7.02
N ILE A 50 7.55 -14.35 7.44
CA ILE A 50 8.95 -14.62 7.84
C ILE A 50 8.99 -15.50 9.09
N LEU A 51 8.17 -15.19 10.11
CA LEU A 51 8.13 -15.95 11.35
C LEU A 51 7.67 -17.40 11.11
N VAL A 52 6.64 -17.60 10.28
CA VAL A 52 6.16 -18.95 9.92
C VAL A 52 7.23 -19.72 9.13
N GLY A 53 7.87 -19.09 8.15
CA GLY A 53 8.95 -19.71 7.37
C GLY A 53 10.17 -20.07 8.24
N GLY A 54 10.55 -19.19 9.16
CA GLY A 54 11.61 -19.43 10.13
C GLY A 54 11.28 -20.54 11.12
N PHE A 55 10.04 -20.58 11.63
CA PHE A 55 9.58 -21.63 12.54
C PHE A 55 9.54 -23.01 11.86
N ILE A 56 9.05 -23.08 10.61
CA ILE A 56 9.04 -24.32 9.83
C ILE A 56 10.48 -24.77 9.52
N GLY A 57 11.36 -23.86 9.12
CA GLY A 57 12.78 -24.17 8.88
C GLY A 57 13.48 -24.68 10.13
N TRP A 58 13.25 -24.04 11.28
CA TRP A 58 13.76 -24.49 12.57
C TRP A 58 13.23 -25.87 12.97
N ALA A 59 11.93 -26.12 12.78
CA ALA A 59 11.33 -27.41 13.09
C ALA A 59 11.92 -28.53 12.23
N ILE A 60 12.15 -28.29 10.93
CA ILE A 60 12.80 -29.24 10.02
C ILE A 60 14.24 -29.50 10.44
N ASP A 61 15.02 -28.45 10.72
CA ASP A 61 16.42 -28.60 11.15
C ASP A 61 16.53 -29.36 12.49
N ASN A 62 15.56 -29.18 13.41
CA ASN A 62 15.54 -29.86 14.71
C ASN A 62 15.03 -31.31 14.64
N TRP A 63 14.09 -31.63 13.75
CA TRP A 63 13.59 -32.99 13.55
C TRP A 63 14.49 -33.87 12.68
N ALA A 64 15.22 -33.27 11.74
CA ALA A 64 16.09 -34.02 10.83
C ALA A 64 17.37 -34.56 11.50
N GLY A 65 17.72 -34.09 12.71
CA GLY A 65 18.83 -34.65 13.50
C GLY A 65 20.20 -34.58 12.80
N LEU A 66 20.34 -33.68 11.83
CA LEU A 66 21.58 -33.50 11.07
C LEU A 66 22.49 -32.59 11.88
N GLY A 67 23.38 -33.17 12.68
CA GLY A 67 24.36 -32.45 13.51
C GLY A 67 25.38 -31.58 12.74
N THR A 68 25.09 -31.13 11.52
CA THR A 68 26.00 -30.32 10.69
C THR A 68 25.23 -29.33 9.81
N ALA A 69 25.24 -28.07 10.27
CA ALA A 69 24.85 -26.82 9.60
C ALA A 69 23.37 -26.62 9.18
N PRO A 70 22.83 -25.38 9.31
CA PRO A 70 21.40 -25.06 9.18
C PRO A 70 20.99 -24.96 7.69
N TRP A 71 21.17 -26.04 6.95
CA TRP A 71 20.92 -26.08 5.50
C TRP A 71 19.45 -25.85 5.17
N GLY A 72 18.52 -26.34 6.00
CA GLY A 72 17.08 -26.10 5.84
C GLY A 72 16.74 -24.61 6.02
N MET A 73 17.31 -23.98 7.05
CA MET A 73 17.19 -22.54 7.27
C MET A 73 17.74 -21.71 6.10
N ILE A 74 18.91 -22.08 5.56
CA ILE A 74 19.53 -21.38 4.42
C ILE A 74 18.65 -21.52 3.17
N ALA A 75 18.17 -22.73 2.86
CA ALA A 75 17.31 -22.97 1.70
C ALA A 75 15.99 -22.18 1.78
N MET A 76 15.35 -22.15 2.96
CA MET A 76 14.11 -21.40 3.17
C MET A 76 14.34 -19.88 3.18
N LEU A 77 15.48 -19.39 3.69
CA LEU A 77 15.85 -17.98 3.59
C LEU A 77 16.03 -17.55 2.13
N VAL A 78 16.74 -18.34 1.32
CA VAL A 78 16.95 -18.04 -0.10
C VAL A 78 15.62 -18.08 -0.87
N LEU A 79 14.77 -19.09 -0.62
CA LEU A 79 13.46 -19.20 -1.24
C LEU A 79 12.52 -18.06 -0.81
N GLY A 80 12.46 -17.75 0.48
CA GLY A 80 11.67 -16.64 1.02
C GLY A 80 12.12 -15.28 0.49
N PHE A 81 13.43 -15.06 0.38
CA PHE A 81 14.01 -13.86 -0.20
C PHE A 81 13.66 -13.74 -1.70
N ALA A 82 13.81 -14.81 -2.48
CA ALA A 82 13.45 -14.82 -3.90
C ALA A 82 11.95 -14.54 -4.12
N ALA A 83 11.08 -15.14 -3.31
CA ALA A 83 9.64 -14.88 -3.34
C ALA A 83 9.31 -13.41 -2.97
N GLY A 84 9.99 -12.87 -1.96
CA GLY A 84 9.84 -11.47 -1.53
C GLY A 84 10.25 -10.47 -2.62
N VAL A 85 11.43 -10.66 -3.22
CA VAL A 85 11.91 -9.82 -4.34
C VAL A 85 10.95 -9.88 -5.52
N ARG A 86 10.46 -11.07 -5.89
CA ARG A 86 9.49 -11.23 -6.99
C ARG A 86 8.18 -10.48 -6.72
N ARG A 87 7.66 -10.51 -5.48
CA ARG A 87 6.44 -9.77 -5.11
C ARG A 87 6.68 -8.26 -5.12
N ALA A 88 7.85 -7.79 -4.68
CA ALA A 88 8.23 -6.38 -4.71
C ALA A 88 8.35 -5.84 -6.15
N LEU A 89 9.00 -6.59 -7.05
CA LEU A 89 9.10 -6.22 -8.47
C LEU A 89 7.73 -6.19 -9.16
N HIS A 90 6.84 -7.12 -8.80
CA HIS A 90 5.48 -7.12 -9.33
C HIS A 90 4.62 -5.97 -8.76
N ALA A 91 4.89 -5.55 -7.52
CA ALA A 91 4.26 -4.37 -6.94
C ALA A 91 4.75 -3.08 -7.63
N SER A 92 6.06 -2.93 -7.86
CA SER A 92 6.61 -1.75 -8.55
C SER A 92 6.22 -1.67 -10.01
N ALA A 93 6.08 -2.80 -10.71
CA ALA A 93 5.57 -2.85 -12.08
C ALA A 93 4.14 -2.30 -12.21
N ARG A 94 3.33 -2.34 -11.14
CA ARG A 94 2.01 -1.70 -11.11
C ARG A 94 2.06 -0.18 -10.89
N PHE A 95 3.18 0.34 -10.40
CA PHE A 95 3.38 1.79 -10.19
C PHE A 95 4.19 2.46 -11.31
N GLY A 96 4.94 1.70 -12.11
CA GLY A 96 5.72 2.22 -13.25
C GLY A 96 4.99 2.28 -14.59
N GLY A 97 3.68 1.98 -14.61
CA GLY A 97 2.87 1.94 -15.84
C GLY A 97 2.23 3.28 -16.24
N GLU A 98 2.38 4.33 -15.42
CA GLU A 98 1.80 5.64 -15.69
C GLU A 98 2.92 6.64 -16.03
N LEU A 99 3.51 6.46 -17.21
CA LEU A 99 4.07 7.59 -17.92
C LEU A 99 2.87 8.41 -18.44
N PRO A 100 2.73 9.69 -18.08
CA PRO A 100 1.80 10.57 -18.77
C PRO A 100 2.22 10.61 -20.24
N ASP A 101 1.34 10.18 -21.14
CA ASP A 101 1.49 10.50 -22.56
C ASP A 101 1.52 12.02 -22.66
N ASP A 102 2.69 12.59 -22.93
CA ASP A 102 2.82 14.00 -23.30
C ASP A 102 2.02 14.15 -24.59
N PRO A 103 0.96 15.00 -24.64
CA PRO A 103 0.32 15.30 -25.89
C PRO A 103 1.33 16.11 -26.71
N GLU A 104 1.94 15.47 -27.71
CA GLU A 104 2.62 16.19 -28.78
C GLU A 104 1.59 17.03 -29.54
N GLU A 105 1.46 18.32 -29.21
CA GLU A 105 1.13 19.42 -30.13
C GLU A 105 1.67 20.77 -29.61
#